data_AF-A0A936B5D6-F1
#
_entry.id   AF-A0A936B5D6-F1
#
_cell.length_a   1.000
_cell.length_b   1.000
_cell.length_c   1.000
_cell.angle_alpha   90.00
_cell.angle_beta   90.00
_cell.angle_gamma   90.00
#
_symmetry.space_group_name_H-M   'P 1'
#
loop_
_entity.id
_entity.type
_entity.pdbx_description
1 polymer ?
#
loop_
_entity_poly.entity_id
_entity_poly.type
_entity_poly.pdbx_seq_one_letter_code
_entity_poly.pdbx_strand_id
1 'polypeptide(L)' 'MYAVEFQTTITNGTIQIPEAYRPQLSKVIRVIILSESPVPTENMIAQLLANPRHVPNFSPLTREEIYER' A
#
# COMPACT_ATOMS: atom_id res chain seq x y z
N MET A 1 23.52 20.96 0.02
CA MET A 1 22.19 20.58 -0.50
C MET A 1 21.26 20.42 0.69
N TYR A 2 20.04 20.95 0.62
CA TYR A 2 19.02 20.77 1.65
C TYR A 2 17.77 20.17 1.02
N ALA A 3 16.98 19.43 1.80
CA ALA A 3 15.74 18.82 1.37
C ALA A 3 14.56 19.57 2.01
N VAL A 4 13.51 19.80 1.23
CA VAL A 4 12.23 20.33 1.72
C VAL A 4 11.21 19.22 1.55
N GLU A 5 10.60 18.81 2.66
CA GLU A 5 9.54 17.81 2.68
C GLU A 5 8.21 18.52 2.95
N PHE A 6 7.21 18.22 2.13
CA PHE A 6 5.85 18.67 2.32
C PHE A 6 4.87 17.65 1.75
N GLN A 7 3.68 17.59 2.33
CA GLN A 7 2.58 16.79 1.83
C GLN A 7 1.64 17.67 1.01
N THR A 8 1.24 17.21 -0.17
CA THR A 8 0.26 17.88 -1.01
C THR A 8 -0.54 16.86 -1.80
N THR A 9 -1.66 17.30 -2.36
CA THR A 9 -2.51 16.48 -3.23
C THR A 9 -2.08 16.67 -4.69
N ILE A 10 -2.07 15.58 -5.45
CA ILE A 10 -1.88 15.65 -6.89
C ILE A 10 -3.22 16.06 -7.53
N THR A 11 -3.25 17.21 -8.19
CA THR A 11 -4.43 17.70 -8.92
C THR A 11 -4.13 17.67 -10.41
N ASN A 12 -4.87 16.90 -11.20
CA ASN A 12 -4.68 16.76 -12.65
C ASN A 12 -3.23 16.44 -13.05
N GLY A 13 -2.59 15.52 -12.31
CA GLY A 13 -1.18 15.13 -12.54
C GLY A 13 -0.15 16.20 -12.16
N THR A 14 -0.57 17.31 -11.54
CA THR A 14 0.32 18.41 -11.14
C THR A 14 0.48 18.44 -9.62
N ILE A 15 1.73 18.52 -9.16
CA ILE A 15 2.09 18.79 -7.76
C ILE A 15 2.30 20.30 -7.63
N GLN A 16 1.49 20.97 -6.81
CA GLN A 16 1.67 22.39 -6.52
C GLN A 16 2.63 22.58 -5.36
N ILE A 17 3.67 23.38 -5.57
CA ILE A 17 4.62 23.76 -4.52
C ILE A 17 3.97 24.84 -3.63
N PRO A 18 3.86 24.61 -2.31
CA PRO A 18 3.32 25.60 -1.37
C PRO A 18 4.11 26.91 -1.41
N GLU A 19 3.41 28.04 -1.23
CA GLU A 19 4.00 29.37 -1.39
C GLU A 19 5.20 29.62 -0.47
N ALA A 20 5.15 29.07 0.74
CA ALA A 20 6.22 29.17 1.75
C ALA A 20 7.60 28.69 1.24
N TYR A 21 7.62 27.75 0.30
CA TYR A 21 8.85 27.15 -0.21
C TYR A 21 9.33 27.76 -1.53
N ARG A 22 8.46 28.46 -2.27
CA ARG A 22 8.80 29.05 -3.58
C ARG A 22 10.03 29.96 -3.55
N PRO A 23 10.24 30.85 -2.55
CA PRO A 23 11.40 31.74 -2.53
C PRO A 23 12.73 31.01 -2.35
N GLN A 24 12.69 29.78 -1.82
CA GLN A 24 13.88 29.01 -1.45
C GLN A 24 14.35 28.14 -2.65
N LEU A 25 13.46 27.84 -3.59
CA LEU A 25 13.72 26.89 -4.67
C LEU A 25 14.36 27.56 -5.90
N SER A 26 15.41 26.92 -6.43
CA SER A 26 16.04 27.30 -7.69
C SER A 26 15.23 26.85 -8.91
N LYS A 27 15.56 27.40 -10.09
CA LYS A 27 14.89 27.08 -11.38
C LYS A 27 14.90 25.58 -11.74
N VAL A 28 15.91 24.84 -11.27
CA VAL A 28 16.03 23.38 -11.47
C VAL A 28 16.06 22.71 -10.11
N ILE A 29 15.24 21.67 -9.94
CA ILE A 29 15.12 20.90 -8.70
C ILE A 29 15.07 19.40 -8.99
N ARG A 30 15.48 18.59 -8.01
CA ARG A 30 15.27 17.14 -8.00
C ARG A 30 14.06 16.83 -7.13
N VAL A 31 13.09 16.10 -7.66
CA VAL A 31 11.87 15.70 -6.94
C VAL A 31 11.98 14.24 -6.51
N ILE A 32 11.58 13.94 -5.28
CA ILE A 32 11.44 12.57 -4.75
C ILE A 32 9.95 12.39 -4.42
N ILE A 33 9.30 11.41 -5.02
CA ILE A 33 7.90 11.08 -4.77
C ILE A 33 7.87 9.78 -3.97
N LEU A 34 7.33 9.85 -2.75
CA LEU A 34 7.04 8.68 -1.93
C LEU A 34 5.53 8.48 -1.96
N SER A 35 5.08 7.32 -2.42
CA SER A 35 3.68 6.94 -2.40
C SER A 35 3.50 5.68 -1.56
N GLU A 36 2.49 5.66 -0.71
CA GLU A 36 2.06 4.42 -0.08
C GLU A 36 1.60 3.45 -1.16
N SER A 37 2.06 2.20 -1.09
CA SER A 37 1.49 1.16 -1.93
C SER A 37 0.02 0.99 -1.49
N PRO A 38 -0.93 0.94 -2.42
CA PRO A 38 -2.31 0.66 -2.06
C PRO A 38 -2.30 -0.66 -1.27
N VAL A 39 -2.76 -0.60 -0.02
CA VAL A 39 -2.95 -1.81 0.77
C VAL A 39 -3.98 -2.63 -0.01
N PRO A 40 -3.66 -3.87 -0.41
CA PRO A 40 -4.64 -4.71 -1.09
C PRO A 40 -5.88 -4.79 -0.20
N THR A 41 -7.02 -4.32 -0.70
CA THR A 41 -8.30 -4.35 0.02
C THR A 41 -8.67 -5.76 0.46
N GLU A 42 -8.14 -6.77 -0.26
CA GLU A 42 -8.32 -8.18 0.04
C GLU A 42 -6.97 -8.87 0.19
N ASN A 43 -6.69 -9.36 1.41
CA ASN A 43 -5.56 -10.24 1.65
C ASN A 43 -5.88 -11.66 1.16
N MET A 44 -4.85 -12.50 1.04
CA MET A 44 -5.01 -13.88 0.54
C MET A 44 -5.99 -14.71 1.39
N ILE A 45 -6.09 -14.43 2.70
CA ILE A 45 -7.06 -15.09 3.58
C ILE A 45 -8.49 -14.70 3.19
N ALA A 46 -8.77 -13.41 2.98
CA ALA A 46 -10.07 -12.92 2.54
C ALA A 46 -10.48 -13.54 1.19
N GLN A 47 -9.54 -13.63 0.25
CA GLN A 47 -9.78 -14.27 -1.05
C GLN A 47 -10.13 -15.76 -0.92
N LEU A 48 -9.42 -16.50 -0.06
CA LEU A 48 -9.67 -17.94 0.16
C LEU A 48 -10.95 -18.21 0.95
N LEU A 49 -11.37 -17.30 1.84
CA LEU A 49 -12.66 -17.38 2.52
C LEU A 49 -13.83 -17.16 1.56
N ALA A 50 -13.70 -16.17 0.65
CA ALA A 50 -14.71 -15.88 -0.36
C ALA A 50 -14.74 -16.93 -1.49
N ASN A 51 -13.56 -17.44 -1.86
CA ASN A 51 -13.39 -18.44 -2.93
C ASN A 51 -12.57 -19.62 -2.41
N PRO A 52 -13.17 -20.54 -1.64
CA PRO A 52 -12.47 -21.72 -1.16
C PRO A 52 -11.93 -22.55 -2.31
N ARG A 53 -10.67 -22.95 -2.23
CA ARG A 53 -10.10 -23.90 -3.20
C ARG A 53 -10.55 -25.32 -2.86
N HIS A 54 -11.20 -25.97 -3.82
CA HIS A 54 -11.48 -27.39 -3.75
C HIS A 54 -10.24 -28.18 -4.16
N VAL A 55 -9.58 -28.80 -3.19
CA VAL A 55 -8.44 -29.68 -3.42
C VAL A 55 -8.95 -31.13 -3.43
N PRO A 56 -8.66 -31.92 -4.49
CA PRO A 56 -9.02 -33.34 -4.51
C PRO A 56 -8.45 -34.07 -3.29
N ASN A 57 -9.25 -34.94 -2.67
CA ASN A 57 -8.88 -35.71 -1.48
C ASN A 57 -8.55 -34.88 -0.23
N PHE A 58 -8.99 -33.62 -0.16
CA PHE A 58 -8.89 -32.84 1.06
C PHE A 58 -9.97 -33.28 2.06
N SER A 59 -9.54 -33.94 3.13
CA SER A 59 -10.36 -34.19 4.32
C SER A 59 -9.87 -33.29 5.45
N PRO A 60 -10.66 -32.30 5.89
CA PRO A 60 -10.29 -31.51 7.06
C PRO A 60 -10.24 -32.41 8.29
N LEU A 61 -9.29 -32.14 9.19
CA LEU A 61 -9.23 -32.82 10.48
C LEU A 61 -10.46 -32.47 11.32
N THR A 62 -10.93 -33.42 12.10
CA THR A 62 -11.93 -33.17 13.13
C THR A 62 -11.34 -32.32 14.25
N ARG A 63 -12.21 -31.76 15.09
CA ARG A 63 -11.78 -30.92 16.20
C ARG A 63 -10.97 -31.72 17.21
N GLU A 64 -11.37 -32.97 17.43
CA GLU A 64 -10.72 -33.94 18.30
C GLU A 64 -9.30 -34.27 17.77
N GLU A 65 -9.16 -34.51 16.46
CA GLU A 65 -7.87 -34.80 15.81
C GLU A 65 -6.87 -33.64 15.88
N ILE A 66 -7.34 -32.40 15.97
CA ILE A 66 -6.49 -31.20 16.11
C ILE A 66 -5.90 -31.11 17.53
N TYR A 67 -6.67 -31.51 18.55
CA TYR A 67 -6.25 -31.40 19.96
C TYR A 67 -5.39 -32.57 20.45
N GLU A 68 -5.32 -33.66 19.69
CA GLU A 68 -4.49 -34.84 19.97
C GLU A 68 -3.05 -34.73 19.39
N ARG A 69 -2.64 -33.54 18.89
CA ARG A 69 -1.29 -33.26 18.37
C ARG A 69 -0.48 -32.33 19.25
#